data_AF-C5BQK0-F1
#
_entry.id   AF-C5BQK0-F1
#
_cell.length_a   1.000
_cell.length_b   1.000
_cell.length_c   1.000
_cell.angle_alpha   90.00
_cell.angle_beta   90.00
_cell.angle_gamma   90.00
#
_symmetry.space_group_name_H-M   'P 1'
#
loop_
_entity.id
_entity.type
_entity.pdbx_description
1 polymer ?
#
loop_
_entity_poly.entity_id
_entity_poly.type
_entity_poly.pdbx_seq_one_letter_code
_entity_poly.pdbx_strand_id
1 'polypeptide(L)'
;MSFLKRWRASPTNLYGPDVEKAPVESLDLSGVLVSFKKPPHTAEVPLRPVIKQFDMLSEGSYDDLLEASTVYAEALLRTGWSFFAGLSASDSIGSLMLHIAINKTLDEKCAGNSLFDRNIHLDLLCQALDKQYSKWNGDMLTERNIPPEDIVRYKAQNFFQYPKNRNDFEVIKINNFEWLKYSVGQPGYPHHVNYSVALSHSNSLVVIFEPSRHIDDYFSPDTNLPEAVDKTINDIMNSMEIKLSPEAELQRKEALGDAESA
;
A
#
# COMPACT_ATOMS: atom_id res chain seq x y z
N MET A 1 -14.28 -4.68 26.35
CA MET A 1 -15.40 -4.79 25.38
C MET A 1 -15.11 -5.70 24.17
N SER A 2 -13.87 -6.12 23.89
CA SER A 2 -13.56 -6.98 22.72
C SER A 2 -14.07 -8.43 22.85
N PHE A 3 -14.11 -8.99 24.06
CA PHE A 3 -14.51 -10.39 24.28
C PHE A 3 -15.96 -10.69 23.87
N LEU A 4 -16.91 -9.81 24.22
CA LEU A 4 -18.33 -9.98 23.84
C LEU A 4 -18.57 -9.85 22.32
N LYS A 5 -17.76 -9.03 21.63
CA LYS A 5 -17.84 -8.91 20.16
C LYS A 5 -17.27 -10.17 19.48
N ARG A 6 -16.16 -10.72 19.99
CA ARG A 6 -15.61 -12.01 19.53
C ARG A 6 -16.57 -13.18 19.75
N TRP A 7 -17.37 -13.17 20.79
CA TRP A 7 -18.33 -14.26 21.06
C TRP A 7 -19.41 -14.41 19.98
N ARG A 8 -19.72 -13.32 19.26
CA ARG A 8 -20.68 -13.33 18.14
C ARG A 8 -20.02 -13.53 16.78
N ALA A 9 -18.71 -13.78 16.77
CA ALA A 9 -18.00 -14.05 15.54
C ALA A 9 -18.44 -15.41 14.97
N SER A 10 -18.49 -15.47 13.65
CA SER A 10 -18.75 -16.70 12.89
C SER A 10 -18.05 -16.58 11.53
N PRO A 11 -17.90 -17.66 10.75
CA PRO A 11 -17.29 -17.60 9.42
C PRO A 11 -17.90 -16.56 8.48
N THR A 12 -19.21 -16.26 8.64
CA THR A 12 -19.95 -15.26 7.84
C THR A 12 -20.07 -13.89 8.52
N ASN A 13 -19.52 -13.74 9.73
CA ASN A 13 -19.51 -12.49 10.49
C ASN A 13 -18.24 -12.44 11.33
N LEU A 14 -17.12 -12.18 10.67
CA LEU A 14 -15.81 -12.20 11.31
C LEU A 14 -15.63 -11.04 12.28
N TYR A 15 -14.92 -11.30 13.37
CA TYR A 15 -14.43 -10.25 14.24
C TYR A 15 -13.09 -9.72 13.70
N GLY A 16 -13.09 -8.47 13.25
CA GLY A 16 -11.92 -7.73 12.80
C GLY A 16 -11.67 -6.46 13.63
N PRO A 17 -10.75 -5.58 13.18
CA PRO A 17 -10.49 -4.31 13.85
C PRO A 17 -11.70 -3.36 13.82
N ASP A 18 -11.89 -2.60 14.90
CA ASP A 18 -12.92 -1.55 14.99
C ASP A 18 -12.29 -0.20 14.61
N VAL A 19 -12.27 0.11 13.31
CA VAL A 19 -11.62 1.31 12.75
C VAL A 19 -12.31 2.60 13.20
N GLU A 20 -13.63 2.62 13.24
CA GLU A 20 -14.42 3.80 13.62
C GLU A 20 -14.05 4.31 15.02
N LYS A 21 -13.85 3.39 15.98
CA LYS A 21 -13.50 3.70 17.37
C LYS A 21 -12.01 3.78 17.63
N ALA A 22 -11.17 3.55 16.61
CA ALA A 22 -9.74 3.58 16.78
C ALA A 22 -9.22 4.99 17.10
N PRO A 23 -8.09 5.11 17.81
CA PRO A 23 -7.39 6.38 17.94
C PRO A 23 -6.87 6.86 16.58
N VAL A 24 -6.68 8.17 16.44
CA VAL A 24 -6.00 8.76 15.29
C VAL A 24 -4.50 8.67 15.52
N GLU A 25 -3.76 8.19 14.53
CA GLU A 25 -2.31 8.28 14.45
C GLU A 25 -1.94 9.36 13.44
N SER A 26 -0.85 10.08 13.68
CA SER A 26 -0.35 11.14 12.79
C SER A 26 1.13 10.95 12.52
N LEU A 27 1.52 11.21 11.27
CA LEU A 27 2.89 11.23 10.77
C LEU A 27 3.18 12.64 10.25
N ASP A 28 4.34 13.19 10.57
CA ASP A 28 4.83 14.49 10.12
C ASP A 28 6.01 14.30 9.17
N LEU A 29 5.82 14.68 7.91
CA LEU A 29 6.75 14.49 6.81
C LEU A 29 7.21 15.86 6.31
N SER A 30 8.18 16.47 7.01
CA SER A 30 8.63 17.86 6.76
C SER A 30 7.47 18.88 6.75
N GLY A 31 6.54 18.77 7.71
CA GLY A 31 5.37 19.65 7.82
C GLY A 31 4.16 19.22 7.00
N VAL A 32 4.28 18.18 6.17
CA VAL A 32 3.11 17.48 5.59
C VAL A 32 2.58 16.51 6.64
N LEU A 33 1.37 16.75 7.11
CA LEU A 33 0.73 15.91 8.13
C LEU A 33 -0.16 14.87 7.48
N VAL A 34 0.11 13.59 7.75
CA VAL A 34 -0.73 12.47 7.35
C VAL A 34 -1.35 11.89 8.61
N SER A 35 -2.67 11.81 8.68
CA SER A 35 -3.37 11.24 9.83
C SER A 35 -4.42 10.24 9.42
N PHE A 36 -4.66 9.21 10.25
CA PHE A 36 -5.61 8.14 9.95
C PHE A 36 -6.00 7.38 11.23
N LYS A 37 -7.10 6.64 11.17
CA LYS A 37 -7.55 5.77 12.26
C LYS A 37 -6.66 4.52 12.33
N LYS A 38 -5.98 4.31 13.46
CA LYS A 38 -5.10 3.16 13.67
C LYS A 38 -5.63 2.23 14.77
N PRO A 39 -6.43 1.21 14.43
CA PRO A 39 -6.86 0.24 15.42
C PRO A 39 -5.66 -0.48 16.06
N PRO A 40 -5.78 -0.93 17.32
CA PRO A 40 -4.72 -1.67 17.99
C PRO A 40 -4.27 -2.90 17.19
N HIS A 41 -2.96 -3.11 17.10
CA HIS A 41 -2.37 -4.26 16.41
C HIS A 41 -2.83 -5.58 17.03
N THR A 42 -3.19 -6.55 16.20
CA THR A 42 -3.59 -7.90 16.66
C THR A 42 -3.01 -9.04 15.83
N ALA A 43 -2.30 -8.75 14.73
CA ALA A 43 -1.61 -9.78 13.97
C ALA A 43 -0.43 -10.36 14.76
N GLU A 44 -0.07 -11.62 14.52
CA GLU A 44 1.03 -12.29 15.21
C GLU A 44 2.38 -12.01 14.52
N VAL A 45 2.69 -10.74 14.28
CA VAL A 45 3.89 -10.31 13.55
C VAL A 45 4.63 -9.25 14.37
N PRO A 46 5.97 -9.32 14.49
CA PRO A 46 6.74 -8.30 15.19
C PRO A 46 6.50 -6.89 14.61
N LEU A 47 6.19 -5.95 15.51
CA LEU A 47 6.08 -4.53 15.17
C LEU A 47 7.47 -3.90 15.06
N ARG A 48 7.66 -3.10 14.01
CA ARG A 48 8.77 -2.16 13.95
C ARG A 48 8.39 -0.87 14.68
N PRO A 49 9.37 -0.14 15.26
CA PRO A 49 9.12 1.20 15.77
C PRO A 49 8.49 2.08 14.69
N VAL A 50 7.51 2.90 15.08
CA VAL A 50 6.86 3.85 14.17
C VAL A 50 7.73 5.10 14.04
N ILE A 51 8.02 5.52 12.81
CA ILE A 51 8.68 6.79 12.53
C ILE A 51 7.59 7.85 12.41
N LYS A 52 7.38 8.62 13.49
CA LYS A 52 6.33 9.64 13.55
C LYS A 52 6.71 10.96 12.88
N GLN A 53 8.01 11.23 12.79
CA GLN A 53 8.55 12.43 12.17
C GLN A 53 9.66 12.00 11.23
N PHE A 54 9.61 12.46 9.99
CA PHE A 54 10.61 12.15 8.98
C PHE A 54 10.84 13.38 8.11
N ASP A 55 12.11 13.73 7.91
CA ASP A 55 12.45 14.84 7.02
C ASP A 55 12.55 14.33 5.58
N MET A 56 11.43 14.36 4.85
CA MET A 56 11.37 13.85 3.48
C MET A 56 12.11 14.72 2.47
N LEU A 57 12.43 15.96 2.83
CA LEU A 57 13.13 16.93 1.98
C LEU A 57 14.66 16.81 2.10
N SER A 58 15.15 16.40 3.27
CA SER A 58 16.57 16.15 3.50
C SER A 58 17.09 15.02 2.60
N GLU A 59 18.15 15.29 1.83
CA GLU A 59 18.87 14.24 1.09
C GLU A 59 19.50 13.23 2.04
N GLY A 60 20.07 13.73 3.15
CA GLY A 60 20.73 12.93 4.17
C GLY A 60 19.84 11.90 4.86
N SER A 61 18.51 12.11 4.81
CA SER A 61 17.54 11.17 5.37
C SER A 61 17.39 9.89 4.56
N TYR A 62 17.99 9.82 3.37
CA TYR A 62 17.99 8.64 2.51
C TYR A 62 19.38 8.02 2.32
N ASP A 63 20.45 8.62 2.86
CA ASP A 63 21.85 8.29 2.53
C ASP A 63 22.19 6.79 2.69
N ASP A 64 21.70 6.13 3.73
CA ASP A 64 21.93 4.69 3.98
C ASP A 64 21.14 3.77 3.01
N LEU A 65 20.24 4.33 2.21
CA LEU A 65 19.40 3.60 1.26
C LEU A 65 19.89 3.73 -0.20
N LEU A 66 20.81 4.67 -0.50
CA LEU A 66 21.14 5.19 -1.85
C LEU A 66 21.91 4.26 -2.80
N GLU A 67 22.33 3.06 -2.40
CA GLU A 67 23.34 2.32 -3.18
C GLU A 67 22.82 1.50 -4.38
N ALA A 68 21.50 1.35 -4.61
CA ALA A 68 21.03 0.42 -5.66
C ALA A 68 19.67 0.67 -6.36
N SER A 69 18.94 1.76 -6.08
CA SER A 69 17.56 1.93 -6.58
C SER A 69 17.31 3.28 -7.28
N THR A 70 16.29 3.32 -8.14
CA THR A 70 15.78 4.56 -8.78
C THR A 70 14.64 5.19 -7.98
N VAL A 71 14.06 4.43 -7.05
CA VAL A 71 13.02 4.85 -6.10
C VAL A 71 13.42 4.35 -4.72
N TYR A 72 13.49 5.25 -3.75
CA TYR A 72 13.81 4.93 -2.36
C TYR A 72 12.55 4.95 -1.53
N ALA A 73 12.38 3.98 -0.64
CA ALA A 73 11.22 3.85 0.22
C ALA A 73 11.67 3.73 1.68
N GLU A 74 11.24 4.65 2.55
CA GLU A 74 11.43 4.52 4.00
C GLU A 74 10.12 4.05 4.64
N ALA A 75 10.19 3.00 5.45
CA ALA A 75 9.03 2.37 6.07
C ALA A 75 8.65 3.09 7.36
N LEU A 76 7.61 3.94 7.30
CA LEU A 76 7.17 4.77 8.42
C LEU A 76 6.39 3.97 9.48
N LEU A 77 5.55 3.04 9.02
CA LEU A 77 4.67 2.26 9.87
C LEU A 77 4.48 0.85 9.31
N ARG A 78 4.49 -0.12 10.21
CA ARG A 78 3.95 -1.46 9.96
C ARG A 78 3.02 -1.84 11.10
N THR A 79 1.78 -2.22 10.76
CA THR A 79 0.80 -2.76 11.71
C THR A 79 -0.06 -3.81 11.01
N GLY A 80 -1.01 -4.41 11.71
CA GLY A 80 -1.84 -5.45 11.14
C GLY A 80 -2.82 -6.06 12.13
N TRP A 81 -3.81 -6.74 11.58
CA TRP A 81 -4.95 -7.27 12.33
C TRP A 81 -5.33 -8.66 11.86
N SER A 82 -5.70 -9.52 12.80
CA SER A 82 -6.24 -10.85 12.52
C SER A 82 -7.76 -10.82 12.49
N PHE A 83 -8.36 -11.66 11.65
CA PHE A 83 -9.80 -11.86 11.53
C PHE A 83 -10.18 -13.20 12.13
N PHE A 84 -11.11 -13.17 13.08
CA PHE A 84 -11.50 -14.34 13.87
C PHE A 84 -12.91 -14.78 13.53
N ALA A 85 -13.10 -16.08 13.31
CA ALA A 85 -14.41 -16.71 13.13
C ALA A 85 -15.02 -17.23 14.45
N GLY A 86 -14.34 -17.02 15.58
CA GLY A 86 -14.76 -17.51 16.90
C GLY A 86 -14.05 -16.81 18.06
N LEU A 87 -14.02 -17.48 19.21
CA LEU A 87 -13.50 -16.95 20.47
C LEU A 87 -12.02 -17.23 20.69
N SER A 88 -11.52 -18.35 20.17
CA SER A 88 -10.15 -18.82 20.38
C SER A 88 -9.18 -18.08 19.47
N ALA A 89 -7.92 -17.96 19.89
CA ALA A 89 -6.85 -17.49 19.02
C ALA A 89 -6.66 -18.41 17.79
N SER A 90 -6.94 -19.71 17.96
CA SER A 90 -6.95 -20.70 16.86
C SER A 90 -8.04 -20.47 15.82
N ASP A 91 -9.03 -19.62 16.11
CA ASP A 91 -10.14 -19.31 15.19
C ASP A 91 -9.80 -18.15 14.26
N SER A 92 -8.53 -17.71 14.25
CA SER A 92 -8.00 -16.76 13.28
C SER A 92 -7.93 -17.42 11.91
N ILE A 93 -8.64 -16.88 10.93
CA ILE A 93 -8.71 -17.45 9.57
C ILE A 93 -7.84 -16.68 8.57
N GLY A 94 -7.48 -15.45 8.90
CA GLY A 94 -6.62 -14.61 8.07
C GLY A 94 -6.22 -13.33 8.78
N SER A 95 -5.43 -12.52 8.08
CA SER A 95 -4.98 -11.23 8.58
C SER A 95 -4.84 -10.20 7.47
N LEU A 96 -4.74 -8.94 7.86
CA LEU A 96 -4.44 -7.80 7.00
C LEU A 96 -3.27 -7.05 7.62
N MET A 97 -2.16 -6.96 6.90
CA MET A 97 -1.05 -6.08 7.26
C MET A 97 -1.20 -4.74 6.57
N LEU A 98 -0.88 -3.66 7.27
CA LEU A 98 -0.80 -2.30 6.76
C LEU A 98 0.65 -1.84 6.84
N HIS A 99 1.16 -1.36 5.71
CA HIS A 99 2.46 -0.74 5.56
C HIS A 99 2.26 0.67 5.02
N ILE A 100 2.88 1.66 5.66
CA ILE A 100 2.95 3.03 5.16
C ILE A 100 4.41 3.37 4.95
N ALA A 101 4.75 3.82 3.74
CA ALA A 101 6.10 4.18 3.36
C ALA A 101 6.11 5.51 2.61
N ILE A 102 7.21 6.25 2.72
CA ILE A 102 7.48 7.45 1.93
C ILE A 102 8.48 7.10 0.84
N ASN A 103 8.13 7.43 -0.40
CA ASN A 103 8.98 7.23 -1.55
C ASN A 103 9.59 8.55 -1.99
N LYS A 104 10.87 8.53 -2.40
CA LYS A 104 11.54 9.65 -3.08
C LYS A 104 12.02 9.20 -4.46
N THR A 105 11.68 9.99 -5.48
CA THR A 105 12.16 9.81 -6.85
C THR A 105 13.44 10.61 -7.04
N LEU A 106 14.52 9.96 -7.49
CA LEU A 106 15.79 10.61 -7.85
C LEU A 106 16.04 10.67 -9.36
N ASP A 107 15.01 10.39 -10.18
CA ASP A 107 15.18 10.39 -11.63
C ASP A 107 15.51 11.80 -12.13
N GLU A 108 16.75 12.01 -12.57
CA GLU A 108 17.20 13.26 -13.19
C GLU A 108 16.42 13.59 -14.47
N LYS A 109 15.78 12.61 -15.12
CA LYS A 109 14.84 12.85 -16.23
C LYS A 109 13.54 13.49 -15.75
N CYS A 110 13.26 13.44 -14.44
CA CYS A 110 12.21 14.19 -13.78
C CYS A 110 12.70 15.52 -13.22
N ALA A 111 13.93 15.96 -13.48
CA ALA A 111 14.37 17.32 -13.17
C ALA A 111 13.52 18.31 -14.00
N GLY A 112 12.49 18.87 -13.38
CA GLY A 112 11.48 19.73 -14.01
C GLY A 112 10.07 19.13 -14.08
N ASN A 113 9.88 17.86 -13.72
CA ASN A 113 8.61 17.16 -13.73
C ASN A 113 8.14 16.89 -12.29
N SER A 114 6.88 17.23 -11.99
CA SER A 114 6.30 17.07 -10.66
C SER A 114 5.50 15.78 -10.53
N LEU A 115 5.62 15.08 -9.40
CA LEU A 115 4.69 14.00 -9.02
C LEU A 115 3.24 14.47 -8.82
N PHE A 116 2.99 15.77 -8.66
CA PHE A 116 1.63 16.30 -8.67
C PHE A 116 0.98 16.22 -10.06
N ASP A 117 1.76 16.13 -11.14
CA ASP A 117 1.24 15.71 -12.44
C ASP A 117 1.00 14.19 -12.39
N ARG A 118 -0.28 13.84 -12.48
CA ARG A 118 -0.76 12.47 -12.47
C ARG A 118 -0.08 11.59 -13.52
N ASN A 119 0.15 12.09 -14.73
CA ASN A 119 0.77 11.29 -15.80
C ASN A 119 2.22 10.94 -15.46
N ILE A 120 2.96 11.90 -14.91
CA ILE A 120 4.33 11.71 -14.46
C ILE A 120 4.36 10.68 -13.32
N HIS A 121 3.46 10.82 -12.33
CA HIS A 121 3.38 9.88 -11.21
C HIS A 121 3.04 8.45 -11.68
N LEU A 122 2.08 8.30 -12.60
CA LEU A 122 1.72 7.00 -13.18
C LEU A 122 2.88 6.36 -13.96
N ASP A 123 3.61 7.14 -14.76
CA ASP A 123 4.75 6.64 -15.51
C ASP A 123 5.86 6.12 -14.59
N LEU A 124 6.16 6.87 -13.53
CA LEU A 124 7.16 6.47 -12.54
C LEU A 124 6.74 5.22 -11.78
N LEU A 125 5.46 5.10 -11.39
CA LEU A 125 4.94 3.88 -10.79
C LEU A 125 5.05 2.69 -11.75
N CYS A 126 4.67 2.85 -13.02
CA CYS A 126 4.79 1.79 -14.03
C CYS A 126 6.25 1.32 -14.15
N GLN A 127 7.20 2.26 -14.23
CA GLN A 127 8.63 1.94 -14.33
C GLN A 127 9.15 1.23 -13.08
N ALA A 128 8.78 1.71 -11.89
CA ALA A 128 9.19 1.11 -10.62
C ALA A 128 8.66 -0.32 -10.47
N LEU A 129 7.36 -0.52 -10.75
CA LEU A 129 6.72 -1.83 -10.70
C LEU A 129 7.32 -2.78 -11.73
N ASP A 130 7.52 -2.33 -12.97
CA ASP A 130 8.10 -3.17 -14.01
C ASP A 130 9.53 -3.58 -13.66
N LYS A 131 10.39 -2.66 -13.22
CA LYS A 131 11.75 -2.98 -12.78
C LYS A 131 11.78 -4.03 -11.67
N GLN A 132 10.88 -3.94 -10.69
CA GLN A 132 10.82 -4.88 -9.58
C GLN A 132 10.26 -6.24 -9.99
N TYR A 133 9.03 -6.25 -10.52
CA TYR A 133 8.27 -7.48 -10.74
C TYR A 133 8.66 -8.20 -12.04
N SER A 134 9.15 -7.51 -13.08
CA SER A 134 9.69 -8.18 -14.26
C SER A 134 10.96 -8.97 -13.90
N LYS A 135 11.81 -8.40 -13.03
CA LYS A 135 13.00 -9.09 -12.50
C LYS A 135 12.60 -10.33 -11.72
N TRP A 136 11.71 -10.20 -10.74
CA TRP A 136 11.23 -11.36 -9.95
C TRP A 136 10.61 -12.45 -10.82
N ASN A 137 9.78 -12.06 -11.78
CA ASN A 137 9.19 -13.00 -12.74
C ASN A 137 10.26 -13.67 -13.63
N GLY A 138 11.30 -12.94 -14.04
CA GLY A 138 12.44 -13.48 -14.80
C GLY A 138 13.28 -14.46 -13.97
N ASP A 139 13.57 -14.12 -12.72
CA ASP A 139 14.31 -14.96 -11.78
C ASP A 139 13.56 -16.28 -11.54
N MET A 140 12.22 -16.22 -11.37
CA MET A 140 11.37 -17.41 -11.21
C MET A 140 11.45 -18.41 -12.36
N LEU A 141 11.64 -17.96 -13.61
CA LEU A 141 11.82 -18.88 -14.75
C LEU A 141 13.20 -19.52 -14.74
N THR A 142 14.21 -18.71 -14.42
CA THR A 142 15.62 -19.12 -14.47
C THR A 142 15.92 -20.17 -13.39
N GLU A 143 15.41 -19.96 -12.17
CA GLU A 143 15.66 -20.85 -11.03
C GLU A 143 14.97 -22.22 -11.16
N ARG A 144 13.80 -22.28 -11.81
CA ARG A 144 12.94 -23.47 -11.78
C ARG A 144 13.09 -24.40 -12.98
N ASN A 145 13.94 -24.08 -13.96
CA ASN A 145 14.20 -24.91 -15.15
C ASN A 145 12.91 -25.44 -15.81
N ILE A 146 11.92 -24.57 -15.99
CA ILE A 146 10.61 -24.95 -16.51
C ILE A 146 10.74 -25.40 -17.98
N PRO A 147 10.19 -26.58 -18.37
CA PRO A 147 10.19 -27.02 -19.76
C PRO A 147 9.54 -25.99 -20.70
N PRO A 148 10.08 -25.75 -21.91
CA PRO A 148 9.55 -24.74 -22.84
C PRO A 148 8.05 -24.81 -23.11
N GLU A 149 7.51 -26.02 -23.21
CA GLU A 149 6.09 -26.31 -23.43
C GLU A 149 5.17 -25.89 -22.27
N ASP A 150 5.71 -25.82 -21.05
CA ASP A 150 4.95 -25.48 -19.84
C ASP A 150 5.08 -24.00 -19.44
N ILE A 151 5.97 -23.23 -20.09
CA ILE A 151 6.26 -21.84 -19.74
C ILE A 151 4.98 -20.99 -19.72
N VAL A 152 4.09 -21.13 -20.70
CA VAL A 152 2.87 -20.30 -20.78
C VAL A 152 1.94 -20.57 -19.60
N ARG A 153 1.68 -21.85 -19.29
CA ARG A 153 0.86 -22.24 -18.14
C ARG A 153 1.50 -21.79 -16.83
N TYR A 154 2.81 -21.99 -16.69
CA TYR A 154 3.56 -21.60 -15.50
C TYR A 154 3.46 -20.09 -15.24
N LYS A 155 3.67 -19.28 -16.28
CA LYS A 155 3.51 -17.82 -16.19
C LYS A 155 2.11 -17.44 -15.72
N ALA A 156 1.07 -18.02 -16.32
CA ALA A 156 -0.31 -17.71 -16.00
C ALA A 156 -0.72 -18.05 -14.55
N GLN A 157 0.01 -18.94 -13.88
CA GLN A 157 -0.31 -19.42 -12.53
C GLN A 157 0.61 -18.85 -11.44
N ASN A 158 1.84 -18.46 -11.79
CA ASN A 158 2.86 -18.16 -10.78
C ASN A 158 3.43 -16.74 -10.90
N PHE A 159 3.27 -16.07 -12.04
CA PHE A 159 3.86 -14.74 -12.18
C PHE A 159 3.08 -13.70 -11.39
N PHE A 160 3.82 -12.76 -10.80
CA PHE A 160 3.22 -11.56 -10.26
C PHE A 160 2.49 -10.81 -11.37
N GLN A 161 1.23 -10.52 -11.10
CA GLN A 161 0.39 -9.60 -11.85
C GLN A 161 0.52 -8.22 -11.21
N TYR A 162 0.82 -7.21 -12.02
CA TYR A 162 0.99 -5.83 -11.59
C TYR A 162 0.63 -4.89 -12.76
N PRO A 163 0.28 -3.63 -12.47
CA PRO A 163 0.05 -2.61 -13.50
C PRO A 163 1.24 -2.44 -14.45
N LYS A 164 0.98 -2.47 -15.76
CA LYS A 164 1.99 -2.25 -16.81
C LYS A 164 1.78 -0.94 -17.56
N ASN A 165 0.57 -0.41 -17.52
CA ASN A 165 0.22 0.82 -18.21
C ASN A 165 -0.69 1.69 -17.34
N ARG A 166 -0.82 2.97 -17.71
CA ARG A 166 -1.58 3.97 -16.96
C ARG A 166 -3.05 3.59 -16.71
N ASN A 167 -3.67 2.81 -17.60
CA ASN A 167 -5.08 2.43 -17.48
C ASN A 167 -5.29 1.27 -16.48
N ASP A 168 -4.23 0.62 -16.02
CA ASP A 168 -4.30 -0.44 -15.02
C ASP A 168 -4.44 0.14 -13.59
N PHE A 169 -4.39 1.46 -13.44
CA PHE A 169 -4.54 2.17 -12.17
C PHE A 169 -5.94 2.78 -12.04
N GLU A 170 -6.52 2.64 -10.86
CA GLU A 170 -7.76 3.33 -10.48
C GLU A 170 -7.40 4.68 -9.84
N VAL A 171 -7.93 5.78 -10.40
CA VAL A 171 -7.77 7.12 -9.82
C VAL A 171 -8.97 7.39 -8.92
N ILE A 172 -8.74 7.50 -7.62
CA ILE A 172 -9.80 7.73 -6.64
C ILE A 172 -9.52 9.00 -5.85
N LYS A 173 -10.58 9.71 -5.45
CA LYS A 173 -10.45 10.91 -4.62
C LYS A 173 -10.85 10.60 -3.19
N ILE A 174 -9.92 10.74 -2.25
CA ILE A 174 -10.15 10.55 -0.82
C ILE A 174 -9.69 11.82 -0.10
N ASN A 175 -10.60 12.43 0.66
CA ASN A 175 -10.34 13.63 1.47
C ASN A 175 -9.60 14.75 0.71
N ASN A 176 -10.04 15.00 -0.53
CA ASN A 176 -9.52 16.00 -1.49
C ASN A 176 -8.17 15.69 -2.15
N PHE A 177 -7.59 14.52 -1.93
CA PHE A 177 -6.39 14.07 -2.64
C PHE A 177 -6.74 13.01 -3.67
N GLU A 178 -6.08 13.08 -4.83
CA GLU A 178 -6.11 12.01 -5.82
C GLU A 178 -5.12 10.91 -5.43
N TRP A 179 -5.65 9.70 -5.27
CA TRP A 179 -4.89 8.50 -4.98
C TRP A 179 -4.87 7.60 -6.19
N LEU A 180 -3.71 7.02 -6.47
CA LEU A 180 -3.51 5.99 -7.47
C LEU A 180 -3.62 4.64 -6.76
N LYS A 181 -4.73 3.94 -6.98
CA LYS A 181 -5.00 2.63 -6.41
C LYS A 181 -4.67 1.54 -7.42
N TYR A 182 -3.99 0.49 -6.97
CA TYR A 182 -3.66 -0.66 -7.79
C TYR A 182 -3.39 -1.89 -6.94
N SER A 183 -3.48 -3.07 -7.56
CA SER A 183 -3.21 -4.34 -6.89
C SER A 183 -2.01 -5.06 -7.50
N VAL A 184 -1.25 -5.74 -6.65
CA VAL A 184 -0.15 -6.59 -7.08
C VAL A 184 -0.22 -7.94 -6.36
N GLY A 185 -0.04 -9.04 -7.07
CA GLY A 185 -0.09 -10.35 -6.43
C GLY A 185 0.06 -11.50 -7.43
N GLN A 186 0.03 -12.72 -6.91
CA GLN A 186 0.05 -13.93 -7.73
C GLN A 186 -1.37 -14.50 -7.90
N PRO A 187 -1.66 -15.12 -9.05
CA PRO A 187 -2.93 -15.81 -9.27
C PRO A 187 -3.23 -16.83 -8.16
N GLY A 188 -4.46 -16.82 -7.64
CA GLY A 188 -4.90 -17.74 -6.59
C GLY A 188 -4.46 -17.34 -5.17
N TYR A 189 -3.80 -16.19 -5.00
CA TYR A 189 -3.45 -15.63 -3.70
C TYR A 189 -4.12 -14.27 -3.50
N PRO A 190 -4.36 -13.84 -2.25
CA PRO A 190 -4.79 -12.47 -2.00
C PRO A 190 -3.78 -11.47 -2.58
N HIS A 191 -4.26 -10.55 -3.39
CA HIS A 191 -3.41 -9.49 -3.93
C HIS A 191 -3.20 -8.39 -2.89
N HIS A 192 -2.00 -7.82 -2.88
CA HIS A 192 -1.71 -6.61 -2.13
C HIS A 192 -2.47 -5.44 -2.76
N VAL A 193 -3.12 -4.63 -1.94
CA VAL A 193 -3.83 -3.43 -2.39
C VAL A 193 -2.99 -2.21 -2.03
N ASN A 194 -2.60 -1.43 -3.03
CA ASN A 194 -1.68 -0.32 -2.90
C ASN A 194 -2.42 0.98 -3.22
N TYR A 195 -2.10 2.02 -2.48
CA TYR A 195 -2.53 3.39 -2.72
C TYR A 195 -1.30 4.28 -2.74
N SER A 196 -1.13 5.10 -3.77
CA SER A 196 -0.05 6.07 -3.88
C SER A 196 -0.59 7.48 -4.04
N VAL A 197 0.01 8.46 -3.37
CA VAL A 197 -0.34 9.89 -3.48
C VAL A 197 0.91 10.75 -3.46
N ALA A 198 0.95 11.78 -4.30
CA ALA A 198 2.05 12.73 -4.31
C ALA A 198 1.95 13.69 -3.12
N LEU A 199 3.08 13.90 -2.43
CA LEU A 199 3.18 14.83 -1.31
C LEU A 199 4.05 16.07 -1.63
N SER A 200 4.92 15.97 -2.63
CA SER A 200 5.78 17.05 -3.13
C SER A 200 6.09 16.81 -4.62
N HIS A 201 6.95 17.63 -5.22
CA HIS A 201 7.43 17.37 -6.58
C HIS A 201 8.13 16.01 -6.75
N SER A 202 8.78 15.47 -5.70
CA SER A 202 9.63 14.28 -5.81
C SER A 202 9.31 13.19 -4.78
N ASN A 203 8.41 13.44 -3.83
CA ASN A 203 8.00 12.47 -2.82
C ASN A 203 6.54 12.02 -3.00
N SER A 204 6.31 10.72 -2.79
CA SER A 204 4.97 10.13 -2.73
C SER A 204 4.81 9.23 -1.52
N LEU A 205 3.63 9.26 -0.90
CA LEU A 205 3.27 8.32 0.14
C LEU A 205 2.67 7.07 -0.49
N VAL A 206 3.13 5.90 -0.07
CA VAL A 206 2.55 4.62 -0.46
C VAL A 206 1.95 3.92 0.77
N VAL A 207 0.71 3.50 0.63
CA VAL A 207 -0.03 2.71 1.62
C VAL A 207 -0.31 1.35 1.02
N ILE A 208 0.24 0.30 1.63
CA ILE A 208 0.15 -1.08 1.14
C ILE A 208 -0.63 -1.90 2.17
N PHE A 209 -1.66 -2.57 1.70
CA PHE A 209 -2.41 -3.56 2.44
C PHE A 209 -2.05 -4.95 1.92
N GLU A 210 -1.57 -5.83 2.79
CA GLU A 210 -1.20 -7.20 2.45
C GLU A 210 -2.17 -8.15 3.17
N PRO A 211 -3.24 -8.60 2.48
CA PRO A 211 -4.10 -9.64 3.03
C PRO A 211 -3.36 -10.97 3.05
N SER A 212 -3.64 -11.78 4.07
CA SER A 212 -3.12 -13.14 4.15
C SER A 212 -4.16 -14.07 4.76
N ARG A 213 -3.95 -15.36 4.52
CA ARG A 213 -4.74 -16.47 5.06
C ARG A 213 -3.90 -17.27 6.05
N HIS A 214 -4.52 -17.87 7.07
CA HIS A 214 -3.80 -18.66 8.08
C HIS A 214 -3.94 -20.17 7.89
N ILE A 215 -5.11 -20.66 7.46
CA ILE A 215 -5.40 -22.10 7.39
C ILE A 215 -6.06 -22.47 6.06
N ASP A 216 -7.23 -21.88 5.77
CA ASP A 216 -8.06 -22.22 4.60
C ASP A 216 -7.73 -21.40 3.35
N ASP A 217 -8.51 -21.51 2.28
CA ASP A 217 -8.41 -20.63 1.11
C ASP A 217 -8.90 -19.21 1.46
N TYR A 218 -8.16 -18.18 1.06
CA TYR A 218 -8.54 -16.78 1.27
C TYR A 218 -9.88 -16.47 0.59
N PHE A 219 -10.13 -17.08 -0.58
CA PHE A 219 -11.35 -16.91 -1.35
C PHE A 219 -12.37 -18.03 -1.09
N SER A 220 -12.26 -18.73 0.05
CA SER A 220 -13.20 -19.78 0.42
C SER A 220 -14.63 -19.21 0.50
N PRO A 221 -15.63 -19.85 -0.14
CA PRO A 221 -17.03 -19.43 -0.04
C PRO A 221 -17.63 -19.66 1.36
N ASP A 222 -16.94 -20.41 2.22
CA ASP A 222 -17.38 -20.71 3.58
C ASP A 222 -17.12 -19.56 4.56
N THR A 223 -16.35 -18.56 4.14
CA THR A 223 -15.99 -17.40 4.96
C THR A 223 -16.26 -16.10 4.19
N ASN A 224 -16.51 -15.00 4.91
CA ASN A 224 -16.55 -13.67 4.31
C ASN A 224 -15.26 -12.85 4.55
N LEU A 225 -14.11 -13.54 4.53
CA LEU A 225 -12.81 -12.93 4.79
C LEU A 225 -12.48 -11.81 3.78
N PRO A 226 -12.64 -11.99 2.46
CA PRO A 226 -12.36 -10.93 1.50
C PRO A 226 -13.19 -9.66 1.78
N GLU A 227 -14.48 -9.80 2.06
CA GLU A 227 -15.37 -8.66 2.32
C GLU A 227 -15.02 -7.95 3.63
N ALA A 228 -14.64 -8.70 4.67
CA ALA A 228 -14.21 -8.13 5.94
C ALA A 228 -12.88 -7.36 5.81
N VAL A 229 -11.94 -7.89 5.01
CA VAL A 229 -10.68 -7.23 4.67
C VAL A 229 -10.95 -5.95 3.87
N ASP A 230 -11.72 -6.03 2.79
CA ASP A 230 -12.02 -4.90 1.91
C ASP A 230 -12.74 -3.78 2.68
N LYS A 231 -13.69 -4.13 3.55
CA LYS A 231 -14.32 -3.17 4.46
C LYS A 231 -13.29 -2.48 5.35
N THR A 232 -12.35 -3.24 5.93
CA THR A 232 -11.30 -2.68 6.80
C THR A 232 -10.37 -1.74 6.04
N ILE A 233 -9.95 -2.12 4.82
CA ILE A 233 -9.15 -1.26 3.92
C ILE A 233 -9.88 0.06 3.66
N ASN A 234 -11.15 -0.03 3.24
CA ASN A 234 -11.96 1.14 2.92
C ASN A 234 -12.17 2.03 4.15
N ASP A 235 -12.47 1.48 5.32
CA ASP A 235 -12.65 2.24 6.55
C ASP A 235 -11.35 3.00 6.94
N ILE A 236 -10.18 2.35 6.82
CA ILE A 236 -8.88 2.99 7.09
C ILE A 236 -8.59 4.09 6.07
N MET A 237 -8.71 3.79 4.77
CA MET A 237 -8.42 4.76 3.71
C MET A 237 -9.35 5.96 3.78
N ASN A 238 -10.65 5.76 4.01
CA ASN A 238 -11.61 6.87 4.16
C ASN A 238 -11.32 7.76 5.38
N SER A 239 -10.65 7.22 6.40
CA SER A 239 -10.21 7.99 7.57
C SER A 239 -8.91 8.77 7.35
N MET A 240 -8.23 8.57 6.21
CA MET A 240 -6.91 9.13 5.97
C MET A 240 -7.00 10.57 5.48
N GLU A 241 -6.43 11.49 6.24
CA GLU A 241 -6.38 12.92 5.93
C GLU A 241 -4.94 13.35 5.69
N ILE A 242 -4.73 14.15 4.63
CA ILE A 242 -3.44 14.74 4.30
C ILE A 242 -3.59 16.26 4.39
N LYS A 243 -2.67 16.90 5.10
CA LYS A 243 -2.53 18.34 5.13
C LYS A 243 -1.12 18.68 4.65
N LEU A 244 -1.03 19.28 3.47
CA LEU A 244 0.25 19.69 2.90
C LEU A 244 0.86 20.84 3.71
N SER A 245 2.19 20.91 3.72
CA SER A 245 2.94 22.06 4.21
C SER A 245 2.73 23.26 3.26
N PRO A 246 2.99 24.51 3.70
CA PRO A 246 2.89 25.68 2.82
C PRO A 246 3.75 25.56 1.56
N GLU A 247 4.92 24.94 1.67
CA GLU A 247 5.82 24.68 0.54
C GLU A 247 5.23 23.64 -0.41
N ALA A 248 4.74 22.51 0.09
CA ALA A 248 4.10 21.49 -0.74
C ALA A 248 2.82 21.99 -1.42
N GLU A 249 2.07 22.88 -0.78
CA GLU A 249 0.92 23.57 -1.40
C GLU A 249 1.36 24.48 -2.56
N LEU A 250 2.47 25.20 -2.41
CA LEU A 250 3.02 26.02 -3.48
C LEU A 250 3.44 25.14 -4.67
N GLN A 251 4.21 24.09 -4.42
CA GLN A 251 4.62 23.11 -5.43
C GLN A 251 3.42 22.50 -6.16
N ARG A 252 2.36 22.15 -5.43
CA ARG A 252 1.12 21.62 -6.01
C ARG A 252 0.45 22.65 -6.93
N LYS A 253 0.40 23.92 -6.53
CA LYS A 253 -0.18 24.99 -7.35
C LYS A 253 0.64 25.28 -8.60
N GLU A 254 1.97 25.24 -8.52
CA GLU A 254 2.85 25.42 -9.67
C GLU A 254 2.65 24.29 -10.68
N ALA A 255 2.62 23.04 -10.22
CA ALA A 255 2.44 21.87 -11.09
C ALA A 255 1.05 21.79 -11.74
N LEU A 256 -0.01 22.25 -11.05
CA LEU A 256 -1.39 22.20 -11.55
C LEU A 256 -1.83 23.48 -12.26
N GLY A 257 -1.23 24.63 -11.92
CA GLY A 257 -1.61 25.96 -12.42
C GLY A 257 -1.21 26.21 -13.88
N ASP A 258 -0.20 25.52 -14.39
CA ASP A 258 0.15 25.52 -15.81
C ASP A 258 -0.79 24.65 -16.67
N ALA A 259 -1.62 23.80 -16.06
CA ALA A 259 -2.54 22.89 -16.77
C ALA A 259 -3.96 23.48 -17.00
N GLU A 260 -4.35 24.55 -16.30
CA GLU A 260 -5.64 25.24 -16.51
C GLU A 260 -5.55 26.42 -17.51
N SER A 261 -4.36 26.71 -18.04
CA SER A 261 -4.10 27.82 -18.97
C SER A 261 -3.91 27.39 -20.44
N ALA A 262 -4.15 26.12 -20.78
CA ALA A 262 -3.97 25.55 -22.12
C ALA A 262 -5.27 24.98 -22.72
#